data_AF-A0A3M1WLE5-F1
#
_entry.id   AF-A0A3M1WLE5-F1
#
_cell.length_a   1.000
_cell.length_b   1.000
_cell.length_c   1.000
_cell.angle_alpha   90.00
_cell.angle_beta   90.00
_cell.angle_gamma   90.00
#
_symmetry.space_group_name_H-M   'P 1'
#
loop_
_entity.id
_entity.type
_entity.pdbx_description
1 polymer ?
#
loop_
_entity_poly.entity_id
_entity_poly.type
_entity_poly.pdbx_seq_one_letter_code
_entity_poly.pdbx_strand_id
1 'polypeptide(L)'
;MSQRKILVTSALPYANGPIHLGHLVEYIQTDIWARFQRLRGHDCLYVCADDAHGTPIMLRAQQEGITPEELIERIGQEHRRDFAGFHIGFDNYYTTHSPENRELATLIYQRLKEGGHIVKRTIRQAYDPEAGMFLPDRFIKGKCPRCGAEDQYGDSCEACGATYSPTDLVDAVSAVSGARPVERESEHYFFRLADFEDFLRRWTREEGHVQPEIAAKLKEWFEAGLQDWDISRDAPYWGFEIPDAPGKYFYVWLDAPVGYMASLRNLCSR
;
A
#
# COMPACT_ATOMS: atom_id res chain seq x y z
N MET A 1 38.55 4.94 3.53
CA MET A 1 37.27 4.22 3.80
C MET A 1 37.00 3.33 2.60
N SER A 2 36.53 2.10 2.78
CA SER A 2 36.12 1.27 1.64
C SER A 2 34.88 1.86 0.97
N GLN A 3 34.85 1.84 -0.36
CA GLN A 3 33.66 2.24 -1.12
C GLN A 3 32.53 1.24 -0.84
N ARG A 4 31.34 1.76 -0.54
CA ARG A 4 30.14 0.99 -0.25
C ARG A 4 29.21 1.06 -1.45
N LYS A 5 28.43 0.01 -1.67
CA LYS A 5 27.26 0.02 -2.56
C LYS A 5 26.01 0.20 -1.70
N ILE A 6 25.23 1.22 -1.98
CA ILE A 6 24.10 1.65 -1.18
C ILE A 6 22.89 1.76 -2.11
N LEU A 7 21.79 1.12 -1.74
CA LEU A 7 20.48 1.39 -2.31
C LEU A 7 19.69 2.17 -1.27
N VAL A 8 19.12 3.29 -1.67
CA VAL A 8 18.22 4.10 -0.85
C VAL A 8 16.91 4.31 -1.59
N THR A 9 15.81 4.35 -0.84
CA THR A 9 14.46 4.57 -1.36
C THR A 9 13.74 5.57 -0.46
N SER A 10 12.76 6.25 -1.04
CA SER A 10 11.68 6.92 -0.30
C SER A 10 10.41 6.10 -0.47
N ALA A 11 9.43 6.29 0.42
CA ALA A 11 8.11 5.71 0.26
C ALA A 11 7.55 6.04 -1.12
N LEU A 12 6.79 5.12 -1.70
CA LEU A 12 6.16 5.32 -2.99
C LEU A 12 4.94 6.24 -2.80
N PRO A 13 4.87 7.42 -3.44
CA PRO A 13 3.71 8.27 -3.29
C PRO A 13 2.54 7.64 -4.04
N TYR A 14 1.36 7.74 -3.44
CA TYR A 14 0.16 7.10 -3.97
C TYR A 14 -0.40 7.90 -5.16
N ALA A 15 -0.69 7.24 -6.28
CA ALA A 15 -1.05 7.87 -7.56
C ALA A 15 -2.52 8.34 -7.62
N ASN A 16 -3.07 8.81 -6.50
CA ASN A 16 -4.44 9.30 -6.39
C ASN A 16 -4.53 10.79 -6.01
N GLY A 17 -3.43 11.53 -5.95
CA GLY A 17 -3.40 12.91 -5.49
C GLY A 17 -2.02 13.53 -5.68
N PRO A 18 -1.90 14.88 -5.62
CA PRO A 18 -0.64 15.57 -5.83
C PRO A 18 0.32 15.46 -4.63
N ILE A 19 1.62 15.70 -4.88
CA ILE A 19 2.62 15.86 -3.82
C ILE A 19 2.32 17.12 -3.00
N HIS A 20 2.56 17.03 -1.69
CA HIS A 20 2.35 18.13 -0.74
C HIS A 20 3.56 18.24 0.20
N LEU A 21 3.64 19.32 1.00
CA LEU A 21 4.81 19.59 1.85
C LEU A 21 5.16 18.45 2.82
N GLY A 22 4.16 17.75 3.37
CA GLY A 22 4.41 16.58 4.22
C GLY A 22 5.21 15.47 3.53
N HIS A 23 4.94 15.20 2.25
CA HIS A 23 5.74 14.26 1.44
C HIS A 23 7.18 14.77 1.33
N LEU A 24 7.37 16.04 0.97
CA LEU A 24 8.69 16.63 0.72
C LEU A 24 9.64 16.58 1.91
N VAL A 25 9.13 16.51 3.15
CA VAL A 25 9.96 16.27 4.33
C VAL A 25 10.80 14.99 4.17
N GLU A 26 10.17 13.91 3.72
CA GLU A 26 10.84 12.62 3.50
C GLU A 26 11.81 12.69 2.31
N TYR A 27 11.33 13.12 1.14
CA TYR A 27 12.14 13.08 -0.08
C TYR A 27 13.36 13.99 -0.02
N ILE A 28 13.24 15.19 0.58
CA ILE A 28 14.37 16.10 0.75
C ILE A 28 15.39 15.51 1.73
N GLN A 29 14.92 14.90 2.83
CA GLN A 29 15.81 14.23 3.79
C GLN A 29 16.61 13.11 3.12
N THR A 30 15.93 12.24 2.36
CA THR A 30 16.57 11.13 1.66
C THR A 30 17.52 11.61 0.57
N ASP A 31 17.14 12.65 -0.19
CA ASP A 31 17.99 13.22 -1.25
C ASP A 31 19.28 13.83 -0.70
N ILE A 32 19.19 14.61 0.38
CA ILE A 32 20.37 15.18 1.05
C ILE A 32 21.32 14.06 1.49
N TRP A 33 20.77 12.99 2.08
CA TRP A 33 21.57 11.85 2.52
C TRP A 33 22.21 11.11 1.34
N ALA A 34 21.48 10.84 0.27
CA ALA A 34 21.99 10.19 -0.94
C ALA A 34 23.12 10.99 -1.58
N ARG A 35 22.93 12.31 -1.72
CA ARG A 35 23.96 13.25 -2.22
C ARG A 35 25.20 13.24 -1.34
N PHE A 36 25.03 13.28 -0.03
CA PHE A 36 26.15 13.18 0.91
C PHE A 36 26.93 11.87 0.71
N GLN A 37 26.26 10.71 0.62
CA GLN A 37 26.96 9.44 0.38
C GLN A 37 27.76 9.44 -0.93
N ARG A 38 27.19 9.97 -2.02
CA ARG A 38 27.90 10.12 -3.30
C ARG A 38 29.13 11.02 -3.16
N LEU A 39 29.01 12.16 -2.48
CA LEU A 39 30.13 13.07 -2.19
C LEU A 39 31.23 12.42 -1.34
N ARG A 40 30.88 11.46 -0.48
CA ARG A 40 31.83 10.66 0.31
C ARG A 40 32.50 9.55 -0.50
N GLY A 41 32.19 9.42 -1.79
CA GLY A 41 32.78 8.43 -2.70
C GLY A 41 32.10 7.07 -2.65
N HIS A 42 30.89 6.96 -2.09
CA HIS A 42 30.11 5.72 -2.13
C HIS A 42 29.32 5.60 -3.44
N ASP A 43 29.12 4.37 -3.90
CA ASP A 43 28.19 4.05 -4.99
C ASP A 43 26.78 3.99 -4.38
N CYS A 44 26.00 5.06 -4.57
CA CYS A 44 24.71 5.24 -3.90
C CYS A 44 23.61 5.47 -4.95
N LEU A 45 22.74 4.48 -5.09
CA LEU A 45 21.57 4.51 -5.96
C LEU A 45 20.32 4.91 -5.16
N TYR A 46 19.61 5.91 -5.63
CA TYR A 46 18.36 6.40 -5.07
C TYR A 46 17.21 6.12 -6.04
N VAL A 47 16.35 5.16 -5.71
CA VAL A 47 15.22 4.77 -6.56
C VAL A 47 13.89 5.02 -5.86
N CYS A 48 12.87 5.33 -6.66
CA CYS A 48 11.49 5.45 -6.21
C CYS A 48 10.54 5.06 -7.36
N ALA A 49 9.24 5.14 -7.12
CA ALA A 49 8.17 4.83 -8.06
C ALA A 49 6.84 5.37 -7.51
N ASP A 50 5.84 5.56 -8.37
CA ASP A 50 4.47 5.75 -7.92
C ASP A 50 3.85 4.43 -7.44
N ASP A 51 3.11 4.48 -6.33
CA ASP A 51 2.19 3.42 -5.93
C ASP A 51 0.86 3.59 -6.66
N ALA A 52 0.63 2.73 -7.65
CA ALA A 52 -0.34 2.91 -8.71
C ALA A 52 -1.53 1.94 -8.66
N HIS A 53 -1.72 1.17 -7.58
CA HIS A 53 -2.82 0.21 -7.47
C HIS A 53 -3.84 0.54 -6.37
N GLY A 54 -5.02 -0.06 -6.45
CA GLY A 54 -6.01 -0.06 -5.37
C GLY A 54 -7.33 0.61 -5.69
N THR A 55 -8.32 0.32 -4.84
CA THR A 55 -9.70 0.82 -4.95
C THR A 55 -9.80 2.34 -5.04
N PRO A 56 -9.04 3.15 -4.26
CA PRO A 56 -9.13 4.60 -4.38
C PRO A 56 -8.72 5.14 -5.77
N ILE A 57 -7.71 4.56 -6.42
CA ILE A 57 -7.32 4.94 -7.80
C ILE A 57 -8.43 4.56 -8.78
N MET A 58 -8.95 3.34 -8.68
CA MET A 58 -10.05 2.87 -9.53
C MET A 58 -11.28 3.78 -9.43
N LEU A 59 -11.70 4.12 -8.21
CA LEU A 59 -12.88 4.96 -7.99
C LEU A 59 -12.64 6.42 -8.41
N ARG A 60 -11.44 6.96 -8.19
CA ARG A 60 -11.10 8.30 -8.67
C ARG A 60 -11.15 8.37 -10.21
N ALA A 61 -10.58 7.37 -10.88
CA ALA A 61 -10.63 7.29 -12.35
C ALA A 61 -12.07 7.24 -12.86
N GLN A 62 -12.93 6.42 -12.22
CA GLN A 62 -14.36 6.35 -12.53
C GLN A 62 -15.09 7.69 -12.30
N GLN A 63 -14.81 8.39 -11.21
CA GLN A 63 -15.38 9.71 -10.91
C GLN A 63 -14.98 10.76 -11.95
N GLU A 64 -13.77 10.67 -12.49
CA GLU A 64 -13.27 11.56 -13.53
C GLU A 64 -13.66 11.12 -14.96
N GLY A 65 -14.26 9.93 -15.11
CA GLY A 65 -14.65 9.38 -16.41
C GLY A 65 -13.47 8.98 -17.29
N ILE A 66 -12.33 8.61 -16.69
CA ILE A 66 -11.10 8.17 -17.37
C ILE A 66 -10.70 6.76 -16.93
N THR A 67 -9.75 6.15 -17.64
CA THR A 67 -9.17 4.87 -17.23
C THR A 67 -8.19 5.05 -16.05
N PRO A 68 -8.01 4.03 -15.18
CA PRO A 68 -6.97 4.05 -14.16
C PRO A 68 -5.57 4.33 -14.73
N GLU A 69 -5.25 3.78 -15.90
CA GLU A 69 -3.98 3.99 -16.62
C GLU A 69 -3.76 5.47 -16.96
N GLU A 70 -4.78 6.14 -17.50
CA GLU A 70 -4.71 7.58 -17.79
C GLU A 70 -4.54 8.41 -16.52
N LEU A 71 -5.20 8.03 -15.42
CA LEU A 71 -5.07 8.71 -14.13
C LEU A 71 -3.64 8.59 -13.58
N ILE A 72 -3.09 7.37 -13.49
CA ILE A 72 -1.76 7.15 -12.90
C ILE A 72 -0.65 7.77 -13.77
N GLU A 73 -0.81 7.79 -15.09
CA GLU A 73 0.17 8.44 -15.98
C GLU A 73 0.16 9.96 -15.77
N ARG A 74 -1.03 10.58 -15.70
CA ARG A 74 -1.16 12.02 -15.45
C ARG A 74 -0.58 12.40 -14.09
N ILE A 75 -0.95 11.68 -13.02
CA ILE A 75 -0.44 11.95 -11.67
C ILE A 75 1.07 11.69 -11.59
N GLY A 76 1.58 10.64 -12.24
CA GLY A 76 3.02 10.38 -12.26
C GLY A 76 3.82 11.45 -13.01
N GLN A 77 3.25 12.08 -14.04
CA GLN A 77 3.87 13.26 -14.67
C GLN A 77 3.92 14.45 -13.71
N GLU A 78 2.86 14.70 -12.95
CA GLU A 78 2.80 15.75 -11.92
C GLU A 78 3.84 15.50 -10.82
N HIS A 79 3.93 14.27 -10.30
CA HIS A 79 4.90 13.89 -9.28
C HIS A 79 6.34 14.10 -9.76
N ARG A 80 6.68 13.61 -10.96
CA ARG A 80 8.02 13.80 -11.54
C ARG A 80 8.37 15.27 -11.73
N ARG A 81 7.41 16.08 -12.19
CA ARG A 81 7.59 17.54 -12.32
C ARG A 81 7.89 18.18 -10.97
N ASP A 82 7.09 17.87 -9.96
CA ASP A 82 7.22 18.50 -8.64
C ASP A 82 8.53 18.07 -7.94
N PHE A 83 8.88 16.78 -7.97
CA PHE A 83 10.17 16.31 -7.47
C PHE A 83 11.36 16.93 -8.20
N ALA A 84 11.29 17.05 -9.52
CA ALA A 84 12.33 17.74 -10.30
C ALA A 84 12.44 19.23 -9.93
N GLY A 85 11.31 19.89 -9.66
CA GLY A 85 11.26 21.28 -9.20
C GLY A 85 11.92 21.49 -7.83
N PHE A 86 11.88 20.48 -6.95
CA PHE A 86 12.61 20.46 -5.67
C PHE A 86 14.02 19.88 -5.78
N HIS A 87 14.50 19.59 -7.00
CA HIS A 87 15.81 19.00 -7.28
C HIS A 87 16.05 17.63 -6.63
N ILE A 88 15.00 16.84 -6.40
CA ILE A 88 15.14 15.47 -5.90
C ILE A 88 15.79 14.60 -6.99
N GLY A 89 16.96 14.04 -6.69
CA GLY A 89 17.83 13.36 -7.65
C GLY A 89 17.73 11.84 -7.57
N PHE A 90 16.59 11.28 -8.01
CA PHE A 90 16.45 9.84 -8.19
C PHE A 90 17.30 9.35 -9.37
N ASP A 91 17.97 8.22 -9.22
CA ASP A 91 18.58 7.46 -10.32
C ASP A 91 17.51 6.74 -11.15
N ASN A 92 16.38 6.37 -10.53
CA ASN A 92 15.20 5.92 -11.25
C ASN A 92 13.89 6.28 -10.52
N TYR A 93 12.89 6.72 -11.28
CA TYR A 93 11.54 6.96 -10.80
C TYR A 93 10.54 6.21 -11.68
N TYR A 94 9.94 5.16 -11.13
CA TYR A 94 9.18 4.18 -11.91
C TYR A 94 7.70 4.09 -11.48
N THR A 95 7.06 2.93 -11.59
CA THR A 95 5.68 2.68 -11.14
C THR A 95 5.50 1.24 -10.66
N THR A 96 4.65 1.03 -9.65
CA THR A 96 4.24 -0.32 -9.24
C THR A 96 3.38 -1.02 -10.30
N HIS A 97 2.72 -0.28 -11.20
CA HIS A 97 1.99 -0.83 -12.33
C HIS A 97 2.92 -1.11 -13.52
N SER A 98 3.87 -2.03 -13.32
CA SER A 98 4.89 -2.39 -14.32
C SER A 98 5.04 -3.90 -14.51
N PRO A 99 5.54 -4.36 -15.69
CA PRO A 99 5.83 -5.77 -15.93
C PRO A 99 6.79 -6.37 -14.90
N GLU A 100 7.87 -5.65 -14.56
CA GLU A 100 8.87 -6.10 -13.59
C GLU A 100 8.24 -6.30 -12.20
N ASN A 101 7.36 -5.40 -11.77
CA ASN A 101 6.69 -5.52 -10.48
C ASN A 101 5.69 -6.68 -10.48
N ARG A 102 4.95 -6.87 -11.58
CA ARG A 102 4.03 -8.02 -11.74
C ARG A 102 4.75 -9.34 -11.61
N GLU A 103 5.88 -9.49 -12.32
CA GLU A 103 6.72 -10.69 -12.27
C GLU A 103 7.26 -10.94 -10.86
N LEU A 104 7.79 -9.90 -10.20
CA LEU A 104 8.40 -10.02 -8.88
C LEU A 104 7.36 -10.28 -7.78
N ALA A 105 6.21 -9.61 -7.81
CA ALA A 105 5.13 -9.84 -6.85
C ALA A 105 4.57 -11.27 -6.98
N THR A 106 4.40 -11.73 -8.22
CA THR A 106 4.02 -13.11 -8.53
C THR A 106 5.05 -14.10 -7.99
N LEU A 107 6.34 -13.87 -8.24
CA LEU A 107 7.43 -14.72 -7.77
C LEU A 107 7.49 -14.79 -6.24
N ILE A 108 7.37 -13.66 -5.55
CA ILE A 108 7.36 -13.60 -4.08
C ILE A 108 6.16 -14.36 -3.53
N TYR A 109 4.96 -14.11 -4.06
CA TYR A 109 3.75 -14.83 -3.66
C TYR A 109 3.89 -16.35 -3.86
N GLN A 110 4.38 -16.80 -5.01
CA GLN A 110 4.56 -18.23 -5.30
C GLN A 110 5.54 -18.86 -4.31
N ARG A 111 6.67 -18.22 -4.02
CA ARG A 111 7.63 -18.72 -3.01
C ARG A 111 7.04 -18.77 -1.60
N LEU A 112 6.26 -17.77 -1.20
CA LEU A 112 5.58 -17.78 0.10
C LEU A 112 4.53 -18.92 0.16
N LYS A 113 3.79 -19.14 -0.93
CA LYS A 113 2.80 -20.21 -1.05
C LYS A 113 3.45 -21.59 -1.02
N GLU A 114 4.53 -21.80 -1.77
CA GLU A 114 5.33 -23.04 -1.78
C GLU A 114 5.97 -23.31 -0.41
N GLY A 115 6.41 -22.27 0.30
CA GLY A 115 6.89 -22.36 1.68
C GLY A 115 5.79 -22.60 2.72
N GLY A 116 4.51 -22.65 2.31
CA GLY A 116 3.38 -22.88 3.19
C GLY A 116 2.91 -21.65 3.98
N HIS A 117 3.45 -20.47 3.71
CA HIS A 117 3.17 -19.21 4.43
C HIS A 117 1.91 -18.48 3.95
N ILE A 118 1.20 -19.03 2.95
CA ILE A 118 -0.08 -18.51 2.46
C ILE A 118 -1.21 -19.44 2.84
N VAL A 119 -2.23 -18.92 3.51
CA VAL A 119 -3.44 -19.67 3.87
C VAL A 119 -4.70 -19.02 3.28
N LYS A 120 -5.70 -19.86 2.96
CA LYS A 120 -7.00 -19.41 2.47
C LYS A 120 -8.00 -19.40 3.62
N ARG A 121 -8.81 -18.34 3.72
CA ARG A 121 -9.93 -18.26 4.67
C ARG A 121 -11.13 -17.61 4.01
N THR A 122 -12.32 -18.10 4.30
CA THR A 122 -13.55 -17.40 3.93
C THR A 122 -13.85 -16.34 4.98
N ILE A 123 -14.06 -15.11 4.53
CA ILE A 123 -14.45 -13.98 5.39
C ILE A 123 -15.79 -13.42 4.91
N ARG A 124 -16.49 -12.72 5.81
CA ARG A 124 -17.70 -11.95 5.49
C ARG A 124 -17.32 -10.49 5.37
N GLN A 125 -17.71 -9.88 4.26
CA GLN A 125 -17.48 -8.47 3.98
C GLN A 125 -18.75 -7.82 3.45
N ALA A 126 -18.84 -6.50 3.61
CA ALA A 126 -19.89 -5.70 3.01
C ALA A 126 -19.74 -5.71 1.48
N TYR A 127 -20.85 -5.86 0.78
CA TYR A 127 -20.93 -5.92 -0.67
C TYR A 127 -22.01 -4.96 -1.16
N ASP A 128 -21.66 -4.18 -2.18
CA ASP A 128 -22.57 -3.31 -2.90
C ASP A 128 -23.25 -4.10 -4.03
N PRO A 129 -24.56 -4.38 -3.94
CA PRO A 129 -25.27 -5.14 -4.97
C PRO A 129 -25.48 -4.38 -6.27
N GLU A 130 -25.47 -3.04 -6.26
CA GLU A 130 -25.66 -2.22 -7.45
C GLU A 130 -24.35 -1.97 -8.19
N ALA A 131 -23.28 -1.65 -7.45
CA ALA A 131 -21.94 -1.49 -8.04
C ALA A 131 -21.25 -2.83 -8.34
N GLY A 132 -21.74 -3.92 -7.72
CA GLY A 132 -21.20 -5.26 -7.95
C GLY A 132 -19.79 -5.47 -7.36
N MET A 133 -19.50 -4.87 -6.21
CA MET A 133 -18.16 -4.89 -5.61
C MET A 133 -18.20 -5.01 -4.08
N PHE A 134 -17.16 -5.61 -3.51
CA PHE A 134 -16.95 -5.56 -2.06
C PHE A 134 -16.52 -4.15 -1.64
N LEU A 135 -16.97 -3.73 -0.46
CA LEU A 135 -16.72 -2.40 0.10
C LEU A 135 -15.66 -2.50 1.20
N PRO A 136 -14.44 -1.98 0.99
CA PRO A 136 -13.55 -1.68 2.09
C PRO A 136 -14.23 -0.72 3.08
N ASP A 137 -13.83 -0.76 4.35
CA ASP A 137 -14.43 0.01 5.45
C ASP A 137 -14.67 1.48 5.08
N ARG A 138 -13.68 2.14 4.47
CA ARG A 138 -13.76 3.56 4.07
C ARG A 138 -14.80 3.86 2.96
N PHE A 139 -15.37 2.85 2.32
CA PHE A 139 -16.44 3.00 1.32
C PHE A 139 -17.82 2.62 1.88
N ILE A 140 -17.90 2.37 3.18
CA ILE A 140 -19.15 2.25 3.92
C ILE A 140 -19.31 3.56 4.68
N LYS A 141 -20.45 4.23 4.50
CA LYS A 141 -20.76 5.45 5.25
C LYS A 141 -22.16 5.38 5.86
N GLY A 142 -22.35 6.07 6.97
CA GLY A 142 -23.63 6.07 7.67
C GLY A 142 -23.64 7.05 8.82
N LYS A 143 -24.53 6.82 9.80
CA LYS A 143 -24.62 7.62 11.01
C LYS A 143 -23.79 7.00 12.13
N CYS A 144 -23.06 7.84 12.87
CA CYS A 144 -22.28 7.42 14.03
C CYS A 144 -23.18 6.74 15.07
N PRO A 145 -22.89 5.50 15.48
CA PRO A 145 -23.68 4.80 16.49
C PRO A 145 -23.59 5.42 17.89
N ARG A 146 -22.62 6.32 18.12
CA ARG A 146 -22.40 6.98 19.43
C ARG A 146 -23.06 8.34 19.53
N CYS A 147 -22.83 9.23 18.57
CA CYS A 147 -23.30 10.63 18.64
C CYS A 147 -24.36 10.99 17.60
N GLY A 148 -24.69 10.07 16.67
CA GLY A 148 -25.70 10.30 15.64
C GLY A 148 -25.25 11.23 14.50
N ALA A 149 -23.98 11.66 14.47
CA ALA A 149 -23.44 12.44 13.36
C ALA A 149 -23.62 11.69 12.02
N GLU A 150 -24.10 12.38 11.00
CA GLU A 150 -24.30 11.82 9.66
C GLU A 150 -22.99 11.81 8.85
N ASP A 151 -22.99 11.10 7.71
CA ASP A 151 -21.85 11.01 6.77
C ASP A 151 -20.51 10.60 7.41
N GLN A 152 -20.54 9.64 8.33
CA GLN A 152 -19.34 9.06 8.93
C GLN A 152 -18.90 7.82 8.16
N TYR A 153 -17.59 7.62 8.00
CA TYR A 153 -17.00 6.58 7.16
C TYR A 153 -16.32 5.50 7.99
N GLY A 154 -16.46 4.24 7.56
CA GLY A 154 -15.68 3.11 8.05
C GLY A 154 -15.75 2.91 9.55
N ASP A 155 -14.58 2.94 10.19
CA ASP A 155 -14.35 2.46 11.55
C ASP A 155 -14.20 3.57 12.60
N SER A 156 -14.41 4.83 12.22
CA SER A 156 -14.26 5.97 13.12
C SER A 156 -15.20 7.14 12.80
N CYS A 157 -15.50 7.95 13.83
CA CYS A 157 -16.32 9.15 13.73
C CYS A 157 -15.46 10.40 13.86
N GLU A 158 -15.47 11.27 12.85
CA GLU A 158 -14.74 12.54 12.85
C GLU A 158 -15.35 13.57 13.82
N ALA A 159 -16.64 13.44 14.15
CA ALA A 159 -17.33 14.38 15.03
C ALA A 159 -17.05 14.14 16.52
N CYS A 160 -16.95 12.88 16.96
CA CYS A 160 -16.78 12.54 18.39
C CYS A 160 -15.54 11.69 18.70
N GLY A 161 -14.77 11.28 17.70
CA GLY A 161 -13.56 10.47 17.86
C GLY A 161 -13.80 9.01 18.26
N ALA A 162 -15.05 8.55 18.28
CA ALA A 162 -15.35 7.15 18.57
C ALA A 162 -14.86 6.22 17.46
N THR A 163 -14.43 5.02 17.83
CA THR A 163 -14.15 3.91 16.91
C THR A 163 -15.21 2.83 17.02
N TYR A 164 -15.50 2.15 15.91
CA TYR A 164 -16.54 1.10 15.79
C TYR A 164 -16.26 0.22 14.57
N SER A 165 -16.99 -0.89 14.43
CA SER A 165 -16.96 -1.64 13.16
C SER A 165 -17.82 -0.91 12.12
N PRO A 166 -17.49 -0.96 10.82
CA PRO A 166 -18.36 -0.41 9.78
C PRO A 166 -19.77 -1.02 9.77
N THR A 167 -19.95 -2.23 10.29
CA THR A 167 -21.27 -2.86 10.46
C THR A 167 -22.10 -2.22 11.57
N ASP A 168 -21.48 -1.44 12.47
CA ASP A 168 -22.16 -0.72 13.54
C ASP A 168 -22.73 0.63 13.07
N LEU A 169 -22.38 1.09 11.87
CA LEU A 169 -22.93 2.32 11.30
C LEU A 169 -24.45 2.18 11.11
N VAL A 170 -25.19 3.14 11.67
CA VAL A 170 -26.65 3.18 11.51
C VAL A 170 -26.97 3.70 10.11
N ASP A 171 -27.93 3.06 9.44
CA ASP A 171 -28.32 3.36 8.06
C ASP A 171 -27.11 3.35 7.09
N ALA A 172 -26.24 2.35 7.25
CA ALA A 172 -25.06 2.20 6.40
C ALA A 172 -25.44 2.09 4.91
N VAL A 173 -24.78 2.92 4.10
CA VAL A 173 -24.88 2.97 2.64
C VAL A 173 -23.49 2.86 2.01
N SER A 174 -23.45 2.35 0.79
CA SER A 174 -22.27 2.39 -0.06
C SER A 174 -21.92 3.84 -0.40
N ALA A 175 -20.67 4.24 -0.17
CA ALA A 175 -20.15 5.52 -0.65
C ALA A 175 -19.99 5.56 -2.19
N VAL A 176 -20.09 4.40 -2.86
CA VAL A 176 -19.95 4.26 -4.31
C VAL A 176 -21.28 4.47 -5.02
N SER A 177 -22.32 3.70 -4.66
CA SER A 177 -23.64 3.75 -5.33
C SER A 177 -24.74 4.42 -4.50
N GLY A 178 -24.57 4.51 -3.17
CA GLY A 178 -25.64 4.85 -2.24
C GLY A 178 -26.54 3.66 -1.84
N ALA A 179 -26.34 2.47 -2.42
CA ALA A 179 -27.11 1.28 -2.07
C ALA A 179 -26.79 0.79 -0.65
N ARG A 180 -27.76 0.13 0.00
CA ARG A 180 -27.54 -0.52 1.30
C ARG A 180 -26.61 -1.74 1.10
N PRO A 181 -25.45 -1.81 1.77
CA PRO A 181 -24.57 -2.96 1.66
C PRO A 181 -25.22 -4.22 2.23
N VAL A 182 -24.88 -5.37 1.64
CA VAL A 182 -25.24 -6.70 2.15
C VAL A 182 -23.99 -7.46 2.54
N GLU A 183 -24.07 -8.33 3.54
CA GLU A 183 -22.95 -9.22 3.85
C GLU A 183 -22.83 -10.32 2.79
N ARG A 184 -21.61 -10.55 2.32
CA ARG A 184 -21.29 -11.65 1.39
C ARG A 184 -20.01 -12.33 1.83
N GLU A 185 -19.96 -13.65 1.65
CA GLU A 185 -18.77 -14.45 1.90
C GLU A 185 -17.82 -14.40 0.70
N SER A 186 -16.51 -14.31 0.99
CA SER A 186 -15.44 -14.31 0.00
C SER A 186 -14.23 -15.07 0.52
N GLU A 187 -13.60 -15.90 -0.32
CA GLU A 187 -12.31 -16.54 0.00
C GLU A 187 -11.15 -15.55 -0.18
N HIS A 188 -10.37 -15.33 0.86
CA HIS A 188 -9.21 -14.46 0.88
C HIS A 188 -7.92 -15.22 1.18
N TYR A 189 -6.81 -14.69 0.69
CA TYR A 189 -5.46 -15.20 0.88
C TYR A 189 -4.76 -14.39 1.95
N PHE A 190 -4.22 -15.08 2.95
CA PHE A 190 -3.54 -14.46 4.08
C PHE A 190 -2.08 -14.90 4.12
N PHE A 191 -1.19 -13.94 4.34
CA PHE A 191 0.21 -14.19 4.68
C PHE A 191 0.35 -14.43 6.18
N ARG A 192 0.93 -15.57 6.56
CA ARG A 192 1.19 -15.94 7.96
C ARG A 192 2.40 -15.20 8.51
N LEU A 193 2.22 -13.92 8.83
CA LEU A 193 3.28 -13.05 9.35
C LEU A 193 3.91 -13.62 10.63
N ALA A 194 3.13 -14.28 11.48
CA ALA A 194 3.59 -14.88 12.73
C ALA A 194 4.66 -15.97 12.52
N ASP A 195 4.71 -16.62 11.35
CA ASP A 195 5.77 -17.60 11.02
C ASP A 195 7.17 -16.97 11.04
N PHE A 196 7.27 -15.64 10.93
CA PHE A 196 8.51 -14.87 10.87
C PHE A 196 8.79 -14.08 12.15
N GLU A 197 7.99 -14.24 13.20
CA GLU A 197 8.07 -13.42 14.41
C GLU A 197 9.46 -13.48 15.07
N ASP A 198 10.05 -14.67 15.21
CA ASP A 198 11.37 -14.83 15.82
C ASP A 198 12.48 -14.11 15.04
N PHE A 199 12.42 -14.19 13.71
CA PHE A 199 13.33 -13.48 12.83
C PHE A 199 13.16 -11.96 12.99
N LEU A 200 11.92 -11.48 12.92
CA LEU A 200 11.60 -10.06 13.02
C LEU A 200 12.03 -9.49 14.38
N ARG A 201 11.71 -10.18 15.49
CA ARG A 201 12.10 -9.76 16.85
C ARG A 201 13.60 -9.62 17.00
N ARG A 202 14.37 -10.53 16.39
CA ARG A 202 15.83 -10.47 16.40
C ARG A 202 16.31 -9.29 15.55
N TRP A 203 15.88 -9.23 14.29
CA TRP A 203 16.32 -8.24 13.32
C TRP A 203 16.04 -6.80 13.79
N THR A 204 14.87 -6.55 14.40
CA THR A 204 14.49 -5.20 14.89
C THR A 204 15.23 -4.76 16.15
N ARG A 205 15.98 -5.66 16.80
CA ARG A 205 16.77 -5.37 18.01
C ARG A 205 18.26 -5.28 17.73
N GLU A 206 18.70 -5.64 16.54
CA GLU A 206 20.08 -5.51 16.11
C GLU A 206 20.44 -4.03 15.89
N GLU A 207 21.63 -3.65 16.32
CA GLU A 207 22.09 -2.26 16.27
C GLU A 207 22.18 -1.75 14.82
N GLY A 208 21.58 -0.58 14.57
CA GLY A 208 21.65 0.10 13.26
C GLY A 208 20.58 -0.34 12.25
N HIS A 209 19.69 -1.29 12.58
CA HIS A 209 18.59 -1.68 11.70
C HIS A 209 17.37 -0.75 11.78
N VAL A 210 17.01 -0.31 12.99
CA VAL A 210 15.90 0.60 13.25
C VAL A 210 16.27 1.62 14.32
N GLN A 211 15.56 2.76 14.34
CA GLN A 211 15.72 3.77 15.38
C GLN A 211 15.20 3.24 16.73
N PRO A 212 15.75 3.68 17.88
CA PRO A 212 15.33 3.22 19.21
C PRO A 212 13.82 3.42 19.48
N GLU A 213 13.26 4.53 19.02
CA GLU A 213 11.84 4.87 19.18
C GLU A 213 10.95 3.90 18.39
N ILE A 214 11.40 3.50 17.19
CA ILE A 214 10.69 2.52 16.36
C ILE A 214 10.80 1.13 16.98
N ALA A 215 11.99 0.73 17.48
CA ALA A 215 12.14 -0.54 18.19
C ALA A 215 11.21 -0.64 19.41
N ALA A 216 11.06 0.46 20.16
CA ALA A 216 10.13 0.54 21.28
C ALA A 216 8.68 0.36 20.82
N LYS A 217 8.27 1.00 19.71
CA LYS A 217 6.92 0.84 19.16
C LYS A 217 6.65 -0.58 18.65
N LEU A 218 7.62 -1.17 17.96
CA LEU A 218 7.51 -2.55 17.46
C LEU A 218 7.37 -3.56 18.60
N LYS A 219 7.96 -3.29 19.77
CA LYS A 219 7.77 -4.12 20.97
C LYS A 219 6.29 -4.21 21.36
N GLU A 220 5.54 -3.09 21.31
CA GLU A 220 4.11 -3.10 21.61
C GLU A 220 3.33 -3.98 20.62
N TRP A 221 3.67 -3.93 19.33
CA TRP A 221 3.03 -4.76 18.30
C TRP A 221 3.29 -6.24 18.51
N PHE A 222 4.53 -6.58 18.87
CA PHE A 222 4.91 -7.93 19.23
C PHE A 222 4.23 -8.44 20.51
N GLU A 223 3.95 -7.57 21.48
CA GLU A 223 3.22 -7.93 22.70
C GLU A 223 1.72 -8.15 22.42
N ALA A 224 1.15 -7.40 21.46
CA ALA A 224 -0.22 -7.62 20.99
C ALA A 224 -0.38 -8.93 20.18
N GLY A 225 0.71 -9.44 19.61
CA GLY A 225 0.75 -10.65 18.80
C GLY A 225 0.54 -10.37 17.32
N LEU A 226 1.40 -10.95 16.46
CA LEU A 226 1.31 -10.77 15.01
C LEU A 226 0.12 -11.56 14.46
N GLN A 227 -0.65 -10.92 13.59
CA GLN A 227 -1.81 -11.53 12.94
C GLN A 227 -1.49 -11.87 11.48
N ASP A 228 -2.21 -12.85 10.95
CA ASP A 228 -2.15 -13.15 9.53
C ASP A 228 -2.70 -11.95 8.75
N TRP A 229 -1.99 -11.58 7.70
CA TRP A 229 -2.27 -10.38 6.93
C TRP A 229 -3.00 -10.73 5.64
N ASP A 230 -4.19 -10.18 5.42
CA ASP A 230 -4.96 -10.37 4.19
C ASP A 230 -4.31 -9.64 3.01
N ILE A 231 -3.79 -10.42 2.06
CA ILE A 231 -3.04 -9.96 0.89
C ILE A 231 -3.87 -9.96 -0.38
N SER A 232 -5.19 -10.18 -0.30
CA SER A 232 -6.05 -10.33 -1.48
C SER A 232 -7.23 -9.37 -1.50
N ARG A 233 -7.67 -8.98 -2.69
CA ARG A 233 -8.88 -8.19 -2.93
C ARG A 233 -9.69 -8.81 -4.06
N ASP A 234 -11.01 -8.71 -3.96
CA ASP A 234 -11.95 -9.17 -4.99
C ASP A 234 -12.02 -8.22 -6.18
N ALA A 235 -12.32 -8.77 -7.36
CA ALA A 235 -12.77 -7.99 -8.49
C ALA A 235 -14.09 -7.25 -8.18
N PRO A 236 -14.33 -6.06 -8.79
CA PRO A 236 -13.40 -5.28 -9.60
C PRO A 236 -12.29 -4.64 -8.75
N TYR A 237 -11.05 -4.74 -9.23
CA TYR A 237 -9.89 -4.13 -8.58
C TYR A 237 -8.86 -3.69 -9.62
N TRP A 238 -8.24 -2.54 -9.38
CA TRP A 238 -7.13 -2.05 -10.19
C TRP A 238 -5.81 -2.53 -9.58
N GLY A 239 -5.24 -3.61 -10.12
CA GLY A 239 -4.07 -4.27 -9.56
C GLY A 239 -3.63 -5.50 -10.37
N PHE A 240 -2.73 -6.28 -9.79
CA PHE A 240 -2.29 -7.55 -10.37
C PHE A 240 -3.15 -8.72 -9.87
N GLU A 241 -3.64 -9.53 -10.81
CA GLU A 241 -4.37 -10.76 -10.48
C GLU A 241 -3.43 -11.80 -9.84
N ILE A 242 -3.94 -12.51 -8.83
CA ILE A 242 -3.23 -13.56 -8.12
C ILE A 242 -3.19 -14.81 -9.01
N PRO A 243 -2.00 -15.41 -9.26
CA PRO A 243 -1.88 -16.63 -10.04
C PRO A 243 -2.74 -17.76 -9.47
N ASP A 244 -3.42 -18.49 -10.36
CA ASP A 244 -4.34 -19.60 -10.05
C ASP A 244 -5.54 -19.20 -9.17
N ALA A 245 -5.88 -17.92 -9.10
CA ALA A 245 -7.00 -17.41 -8.31
C ALA A 245 -7.84 -16.38 -9.12
N PRO A 246 -8.65 -16.85 -10.08
CA PRO A 246 -9.41 -15.97 -10.96
C PRO A 246 -10.29 -14.98 -10.19
N GLY A 247 -10.23 -13.69 -10.57
CA GLY A 247 -10.99 -12.62 -9.93
C GLY A 247 -10.45 -12.18 -8.57
N LYS A 248 -9.27 -12.65 -8.16
CA LYS A 248 -8.57 -12.22 -6.95
C LYS A 248 -7.32 -11.44 -7.32
N TYR A 249 -7.12 -10.31 -6.68
CA TYR A 249 -6.01 -9.41 -6.93
C TYR A 249 -5.15 -9.28 -5.69
N PHE A 250 -3.85 -9.03 -5.88
CA PHE A 250 -3.00 -8.64 -4.78
C PHE A 250 -3.52 -7.34 -4.17
N TYR A 251 -3.62 -7.32 -2.85
CA TYR A 251 -3.80 -6.07 -2.13
C TYR A 251 -2.57 -5.18 -2.36
N VAL A 252 -2.79 -3.90 -2.66
CA VAL A 252 -1.71 -2.94 -3.00
C VAL A 252 -0.50 -2.99 -2.07
N TRP A 253 -0.70 -3.19 -0.77
CA TRP A 253 0.40 -3.25 0.20
C TRP A 253 1.32 -4.48 0.03
N LEU A 254 0.94 -5.49 -0.75
CA LEU A 254 1.82 -6.59 -1.15
C LEU A 254 2.73 -6.17 -2.30
N ASP A 255 2.19 -5.55 -3.35
CA ASP A 255 2.98 -5.21 -4.55
C ASP A 255 3.72 -3.86 -4.43
N ALA A 256 3.28 -2.96 -3.56
CA ALA A 256 3.91 -1.66 -3.33
C ALA A 256 5.39 -1.78 -2.90
N PRO A 257 5.76 -2.52 -1.82
CA PRO A 257 7.17 -2.66 -1.45
C PRO A 257 8.00 -3.44 -2.49
N VAL A 258 7.37 -4.27 -3.32
CA VAL A 258 8.05 -4.94 -4.45
C VAL A 258 8.42 -3.91 -5.53
N GLY A 259 7.70 -2.80 -5.60
CA GLY A 259 7.99 -1.66 -6.47
C GLY A 259 9.41 -1.10 -6.30
N TYR A 260 10.01 -1.20 -5.11
CA TYR A 260 11.42 -0.85 -4.91
C TYR A 260 12.36 -1.75 -5.72
N MET A 261 12.10 -3.06 -5.70
CA MET A 261 12.87 -4.05 -6.45
C MET A 261 12.64 -3.88 -7.96
N ALA A 262 11.40 -3.63 -8.36
CA ALA A 262 11.04 -3.40 -9.76
C ALA A 262 11.71 -2.14 -10.33
N SER A 263 11.69 -1.04 -9.59
CA SER A 263 12.36 0.21 -9.98
C SER A 263 13.86 0.02 -10.12
N LEU A 264 14.51 -0.70 -9.20
CA LEU A 264 15.92 -1.04 -9.32
C LEU A 264 16.21 -1.98 -10.52
N ARG A 265 15.40 -3.02 -10.71
CA ARG A 265 15.55 -3.96 -11.84
C ARG A 265 15.41 -3.24 -13.19
N ASN A 266 14.46 -2.33 -13.29
CA ASN A 266 14.26 -1.49 -14.46
C ASN A 266 15.50 -0.62 -14.73
N LEU A 267 16.07 0.01 -13.70
CA LEU A 267 17.30 0.79 -13.82
C LEU A 267 18.48 -0.06 -14.31
N CYS A 268 18.66 -1.26 -13.75
CA CYS A 268 19.77 -2.16 -14.12
C CYS A 268 19.66 -2.74 -15.54
N SER A 269 18.47 -2.70 -16.15
CA SER A 269 18.22 -3.25 -17.49
C SER A 269 18.38 -2.22 -18.62
N ARG A 270 18.74 -0.97 -18.28
CA ARG A 270 18.96 0.13 -19.23
C ARG A 270 20.38 0.16 -19.79
#